data_AF-V8NWA7-F1
#
_entry.id   AF-V8NWA7-F1
#
_cell.length_a   1.000
_cell.length_b   1.000
_cell.length_c   1.000
_cell.angle_alpha   90.00
_cell.angle_beta   90.00
_cell.angle_gamma   90.00
#
_symmetry.space_group_name_H-M   'P 1'
#
loop_
_entity.id
_entity.type
_entity.pdbx_description
1 polymer ?
#
loop_
_entity_poly.entity_id
_entity_poly.type
_entity_poly.pdbx_seq_one_letter_code
_entity_poly.pdbx_strand_id
1 'polypeptide(L)'
;MGRIVAVYRAAALWFRWLPALFLLLLLGQKGDLSTAVAAQDAFSYQDLCHYTWEAVDPDKVHYKINLCGGAGDCEGPSAICAHDLKQNLFFSVGESSQIRKSELLLEFNTTQICSKRSHTWQSNIHFYCGKTLGSPEFVTSFECVHYFEWRTFHACKKNLFTSAKEVPCYIFDEKLKKRDLNPLIKTSGRYLIEDSDDDSQLYINICRNIGRSSGEISSCPEDSAACLVKDGHAFDLGHTKELLKRLDKDRFQLRYSNVKERPDFFGSHDPAVTITFICPEGR
;
A
#
# COMPACT_ATOMS: atom_id res chain seq x y z
N MET A 1 -8.14 -4.31 37.20
CA MET A 1 -7.01 -3.55 37.79
C MET A 1 -6.38 -2.73 36.69
N GLY A 2 -6.43 -1.40 36.80
CA GLY A 2 -6.10 -0.48 35.71
C GLY A 2 -4.80 0.29 35.90
N ARG A 3 -4.33 0.81 34.75
CA ARG A 3 -3.34 1.88 34.48
C ARG A 3 -1.85 1.59 34.61
N ILE A 4 -1.14 1.81 33.50
CA ILE A 4 -0.02 2.76 33.46
C ILE A 4 -0.25 3.70 32.25
N VAL A 5 -0.32 5.01 32.54
CA VAL A 5 -0.36 6.11 31.58
C VAL A 5 1.01 6.78 31.65
N ALA A 6 1.77 6.81 30.55
CA ALA A 6 2.99 7.59 30.46
C ALA A 6 2.67 8.97 29.88
N VAL A 7 2.66 9.97 30.74
CA VAL A 7 2.62 11.39 30.40
C VAL A 7 4.05 11.87 30.15
N TYR A 8 4.40 12.22 28.92
CA TYR A 8 5.66 12.90 28.64
C TYR A 8 5.44 14.42 28.64
N ARG A 9 6.05 15.10 29.62
CA ARG A 9 6.23 16.56 29.62
C ARG A 9 7.57 16.88 28.96
N ALA A 10 7.54 17.65 27.88
CA ALA A 10 8.73 18.21 27.26
C ALA A 10 9.28 19.36 28.12
N ALA A 11 10.56 19.30 28.49
CA ALA A 11 11.31 20.42 29.07
C ALA A 11 12.15 21.07 27.96
N ALA A 12 11.89 22.36 27.69
CA ALA A 12 12.66 23.17 26.76
C ALA A 12 13.95 23.66 27.44
N LEU A 13 15.12 23.30 26.87
CA LEU A 13 16.41 23.88 27.23
C LEU A 13 16.74 25.02 26.27
N TRP A 14 16.87 26.22 26.84
CA TRP A 14 17.25 27.44 26.14
C TRP A 14 18.78 27.55 26.09
N PHE A 15 19.37 27.51 24.90
CA PHE A 15 20.77 27.90 24.70
C PHE A 15 20.85 29.38 24.31
N ARG A 16 21.43 30.18 25.20
CA ARG A 16 21.73 31.61 24.98
C ARG A 16 22.92 31.77 24.04
N TRP A 17 22.78 32.64 23.05
CA TRP A 17 23.85 33.13 22.19
C TRP A 17 24.71 34.18 22.91
N LEU A 18 26.01 34.17 22.65
CA LEU A 18 26.92 35.30 22.88
C LEU A 18 27.57 35.70 21.54
N PRO A 19 27.63 37.00 21.19
CA PRO A 19 28.21 37.48 19.95
C PRO A 19 29.64 38.02 20.15
N ALA A 20 30.55 37.73 19.22
CA ALA A 20 31.73 38.55 18.92
C ALA A 20 32.26 38.13 17.53
N LEU A 21 31.94 38.90 16.48
CA LEU A 21 32.88 39.79 15.80
C LEU A 21 34.24 39.15 15.46
N PHE A 22 34.39 38.73 14.21
CA PHE A 22 35.63 38.92 13.47
C PHE A 22 35.27 39.35 12.05
N LEU A 23 35.68 40.57 11.69
CA LEU A 23 35.40 41.19 10.41
C LEU A 23 36.59 40.99 9.45
N LEU A 24 36.28 40.43 8.28
CA LEU A 24 36.82 40.73 6.95
C LEU A 24 38.33 40.51 6.65
N LEU A 25 38.58 39.51 5.80
CA LEU A 25 39.47 39.64 4.64
C LEU A 25 38.75 39.09 3.40
N LEU A 26 38.38 39.99 2.48
CA LEU A 26 37.88 39.71 1.14
C LEU A 26 39.04 39.31 0.23
N LEU A 27 38.96 38.14 -0.40
CA LEU A 27 39.49 37.91 -1.74
C LEU A 27 38.49 37.01 -2.47
N GLY A 28 37.96 37.52 -3.58
CA GLY A 28 36.82 36.95 -4.27
C GLY A 28 37.13 35.68 -5.05
N GLN A 29 36.13 34.81 -5.14
CA GLN A 29 35.90 34.00 -6.32
C GLN A 29 34.40 34.04 -6.63
N LYS A 30 34.09 34.53 -7.84
CA LYS A 30 32.83 34.25 -8.54
C LYS A 30 32.71 32.73 -8.65
N GLY A 31 31.75 32.15 -7.95
CA GLY A 31 31.24 30.82 -8.23
C GLY A 31 29.74 30.94 -8.34
N ASP A 32 29.20 30.77 -9.54
CA ASP A 32 27.78 30.59 -9.77
C ASP A 32 27.32 29.37 -8.97
N LEU A 33 26.71 29.61 -7.81
CA LEU A 33 25.98 28.58 -7.10
C LEU A 33 24.63 28.43 -7.79
N SER A 34 24.63 27.72 -8.92
CA SER A 34 23.41 27.11 -9.43
C SER A 34 22.92 26.12 -8.38
N THR A 35 22.00 26.57 -7.53
CA THR A 35 21.12 25.66 -6.79
C THR A 35 20.22 24.99 -7.81
N ALA A 36 20.72 23.93 -8.43
CA ALA A 36 19.87 22.94 -9.06
C ALA A 36 19.04 22.31 -7.93
N VAL A 37 17.86 22.86 -7.70
CA VAL A 37 16.81 22.16 -6.97
C VAL A 37 16.57 20.91 -7.81
N ALA A 38 17.05 19.76 -7.33
CA ALA A 38 16.78 18.48 -7.98
C ALA A 38 15.27 18.42 -8.21
N ALA A 39 14.87 18.24 -9.47
CA ALA A 39 13.48 18.05 -9.83
C ALA A 39 12.94 16.94 -8.94
N GLN A 40 11.95 17.26 -8.10
CA GLN A 40 11.25 16.24 -7.33
C GLN A 40 10.63 15.28 -8.34
N ASP A 41 10.96 13.99 -8.23
CA ASP A 41 10.30 12.96 -9.03
C ASP A 41 8.78 13.12 -8.83
N ALA A 42 8.09 13.44 -9.92
CA ALA A 42 6.64 13.59 -9.91
C ALA A 42 5.99 12.26 -9.52
N PHE A 43 4.85 12.33 -8.83
CA PHE A 43 4.04 11.15 -8.50
C PHE A 43 3.76 10.31 -9.75
N SER A 44 4.21 9.06 -9.74
CA SER A 44 3.98 8.08 -10.81
C SER A 44 2.94 7.07 -10.34
N TYR A 45 1.73 7.16 -10.89
CA TYR A 45 0.63 6.24 -10.55
C TYR A 45 0.72 4.90 -11.30
N GLN A 46 1.65 4.76 -12.24
CA GLN A 46 1.79 3.60 -13.11
C GLN A 46 2.05 2.30 -12.33
N ASP A 47 2.75 2.38 -11.20
CA ASP A 47 3.00 1.24 -10.32
C ASP A 47 1.69 0.66 -9.74
N LEU A 48 0.65 1.48 -9.63
CA LEU A 48 -0.67 1.08 -9.13
C LEU A 48 -1.51 0.37 -10.21
N CYS A 49 -1.09 0.40 -11.48
CA CYS A 49 -1.82 -0.26 -12.58
C CYS A 49 -1.63 -1.78 -12.62
N HIS A 50 -0.71 -2.33 -11.83
CA HIS A 50 -0.45 -3.78 -11.80
C HIS A 50 -1.64 -4.58 -11.24
N TYR A 51 -2.52 -3.92 -10.49
CA TYR A 51 -3.69 -4.54 -9.86
C TYR A 51 -4.97 -3.82 -10.29
N THR A 52 -6.08 -4.57 -10.24
CA THR A 52 -7.41 -3.96 -10.22
C THR A 52 -7.84 -3.83 -8.77
N TRP A 53 -8.23 -2.62 -8.40
CA TRP A 53 -8.60 -2.21 -7.06
C TRP A 53 -10.11 -2.16 -6.92
N GLU A 54 -10.59 -2.14 -5.69
CA GLU A 54 -12.00 -2.18 -5.36
C GLU A 54 -12.32 -1.13 -4.29
N ALA A 55 -13.44 -0.45 -4.45
CA ALA A 55 -14.03 0.44 -3.46
C ALA A 55 -15.55 0.24 -3.45
N VAL A 56 -16.20 0.49 -2.32
CA VAL A 56 -17.65 0.31 -2.18
C VAL A 56 -18.24 1.54 -1.50
N ASP A 57 -19.32 2.09 -2.04
CA ASP A 57 -20.05 3.18 -1.38
C ASP A 57 -21.11 2.66 -0.38
N PRO A 58 -21.65 3.54 0.48
CA PRO A 58 -22.73 3.17 1.41
C PRO A 58 -24.03 2.70 0.72
N ASP A 59 -24.24 3.08 -0.54
CA ASP A 59 -25.40 2.71 -1.35
C ASP A 59 -25.26 1.37 -2.07
N LYS A 60 -24.16 0.65 -1.81
CA LYS A 60 -23.79 -0.65 -2.41
C LYS A 60 -23.51 -0.56 -3.90
N VAL A 61 -22.97 0.56 -4.36
CA VAL A 61 -22.26 0.61 -5.64
C VAL A 61 -20.85 0.07 -5.41
N HIS A 62 -20.51 -0.97 -6.17
CA HIS A 62 -19.19 -1.57 -6.16
C HIS A 62 -18.36 -1.02 -7.31
N TYR A 63 -17.22 -0.41 -7.00
CA TYR A 63 -16.31 0.16 -7.98
C TYR A 63 -15.13 -0.78 -8.18
N LYS A 64 -14.86 -1.17 -9.43
CA LYS A 64 -13.57 -1.73 -9.86
C LYS A 64 -12.74 -0.61 -10.47
N ILE A 65 -11.48 -0.47 -10.04
CA ILE A 65 -10.60 0.64 -10.39
C ILE A 65 -9.28 0.09 -10.94
N ASN A 66 -8.93 0.42 -12.18
CA ASN A 66 -7.60 0.23 -12.74
C ASN A 66 -7.18 1.51 -13.46
N LEU A 67 -6.20 2.23 -12.91
CA LEU A 67 -5.82 3.57 -13.39
C LEU A 67 -5.31 3.58 -14.84
N CYS A 68 -4.93 2.43 -15.39
CA CYS A 68 -4.48 2.28 -16.77
C CYS A 68 -5.59 1.74 -17.71
N GLY A 69 -6.80 1.49 -17.20
CA GLY A 69 -7.94 0.97 -17.96
C GLY A 69 -8.16 -0.53 -17.78
N GLY A 70 -9.24 -1.04 -18.39
CA GLY A 70 -9.65 -2.45 -18.27
C GLY A 70 -10.22 -2.80 -16.90
N ALA A 71 -10.83 -1.83 -16.22
CA ALA A 71 -11.42 -2.03 -14.91
C ALA A 71 -12.75 -2.80 -15.03
N GLY A 72 -12.74 -4.06 -14.65
CA GLY A 72 -13.97 -4.84 -14.47
C GLY A 72 -14.74 -5.15 -15.75
N ASP A 73 -16.06 -5.12 -15.63
CA ASP A 73 -17.01 -5.62 -16.64
C ASP A 73 -17.64 -4.49 -17.48
N CYS A 74 -17.18 -3.25 -17.31
CA CYS A 74 -17.62 -2.12 -18.10
C CYS A 74 -17.05 -2.17 -19.52
N GLU A 75 -17.83 -1.73 -20.50
CA GLU A 75 -17.39 -1.67 -21.90
C GLU A 75 -16.26 -0.63 -22.10
N GLY A 76 -15.32 -0.94 -23.00
CA GLY A 76 -14.25 -0.03 -23.40
C GLY A 76 -13.09 0.10 -22.39
N PRO A 77 -12.24 1.14 -22.52
CA PRO A 77 -11.08 1.35 -21.65
C PRO A 77 -11.50 2.04 -20.33
N SER A 78 -12.49 1.48 -19.62
CA SER A 78 -12.91 2.03 -18.33
C SER A 78 -11.77 1.93 -17.32
N ALA A 79 -11.41 3.05 -16.71
CA ALA A 79 -10.49 3.10 -15.57
C ALA A 79 -11.24 2.85 -14.25
N ILE A 80 -12.50 3.27 -14.18
CA ILE A 80 -13.34 3.14 -12.99
C ILE A 80 -14.72 2.67 -13.46
N CYS A 81 -15.00 1.41 -13.16
CA CYS A 81 -16.26 0.75 -13.49
C CYS A 81 -17.13 0.66 -12.24
N ALA A 82 -18.31 1.27 -12.30
CA ALA A 82 -19.31 1.20 -11.24
C ALA A 82 -20.31 0.09 -11.52
N HIS A 83 -20.56 -0.75 -10.52
CA HIS A 83 -21.63 -1.76 -10.50
C HIS A 83 -22.66 -1.38 -9.45
N ASP A 84 -23.79 -0.85 -9.89
CA ASP A 84 -24.94 -0.66 -9.02
C ASP A 84 -25.57 -2.03 -8.75
N LEU A 85 -25.38 -2.55 -7.54
CA LEU A 85 -25.91 -3.85 -7.14
C LEU A 85 -27.43 -3.90 -7.02
N LYS A 86 -28.08 -2.77 -6.77
CA LYS A 86 -29.55 -2.70 -6.63
C LYS A 86 -30.20 -2.86 -8.00
N GLN A 87 -29.62 -2.24 -9.02
CA GLN A 87 -30.11 -2.28 -10.40
C GLN A 87 -29.43 -3.36 -11.24
N ASN A 88 -28.37 -3.97 -10.73
CA ASN A 88 -27.47 -4.86 -11.44
C ASN A 88 -26.96 -4.25 -12.76
N LEU A 89 -26.56 -2.98 -12.70
CA LEU A 89 -26.12 -2.20 -13.86
C LEU A 89 -24.64 -1.85 -13.74
N PHE A 90 -23.91 -2.03 -14.83
CA PHE A 90 -22.51 -1.61 -14.96
C PHE A 90 -22.43 -0.35 -15.81
N PHE A 91 -21.68 0.65 -15.36
CA PHE A 91 -21.44 1.86 -16.11
C PHE A 91 -20.05 2.43 -15.80
N SER A 92 -19.40 2.98 -16.83
CA SER A 92 -18.09 3.61 -16.67
C SER A 92 -18.27 4.98 -16.03
N VAL A 93 -17.58 5.22 -14.92
CA VAL A 93 -17.51 6.54 -14.26
C VAL A 93 -16.15 7.22 -14.39
N GLY A 94 -15.29 6.65 -15.25
CA GLY A 94 -14.01 7.22 -15.63
C GLY A 94 -13.34 6.39 -16.74
N GLU A 95 -12.95 7.01 -17.85
CA GLU A 95 -12.20 6.37 -18.94
C GLU A 95 -10.70 6.65 -18.80
N SER A 96 -9.83 5.64 -18.99
CA SER A 96 -8.37 5.84 -18.88
C SER A 96 -7.79 6.74 -19.99
N SER A 97 -8.48 6.83 -21.13
CA SER A 97 -8.15 7.73 -22.24
C SER A 97 -8.41 9.20 -21.93
N GLN A 98 -9.24 9.52 -20.94
CA GLN A 98 -9.65 10.89 -20.58
C GLN A 98 -9.14 11.30 -19.18
N ILE A 99 -7.96 10.81 -18.82
CA ILE A 99 -7.31 11.13 -17.55
C ILE A 99 -6.65 12.51 -17.57
N ARG A 100 -6.89 13.31 -16.53
CA ARG A 100 -6.16 14.54 -16.23
C ARG A 100 -5.38 14.34 -14.93
N LYS A 101 -4.16 14.85 -14.90
CA LYS A 101 -3.19 14.63 -13.81
C LYS A 101 -2.79 15.97 -13.23
N SER A 102 -2.87 16.11 -11.91
CA SER A 102 -2.46 17.32 -11.19
C SER A 102 -1.85 16.94 -9.85
N GLU A 103 -0.53 17.03 -9.71
CA GLU A 103 0.22 16.63 -8.50
C GLU A 103 -0.22 15.25 -7.93
N LEU A 104 -1.07 15.26 -6.90
CA LEU A 104 -1.62 14.09 -6.20
C LEU A 104 -3.11 13.86 -6.51
N LEU A 105 -3.62 14.38 -7.61
CA LEU A 105 -4.99 14.22 -8.07
C LEU A 105 -5.01 13.60 -9.47
N LEU A 106 -5.81 12.54 -9.61
CA LEU A 106 -6.20 12.01 -10.91
C LEU A 106 -7.70 12.26 -11.12
N GLU A 107 -8.03 12.91 -12.22
CA GLU A 107 -9.41 13.14 -12.64
C GLU A 107 -9.67 12.31 -13.90
N PHE A 108 -10.74 11.52 -13.87
CA PHE A 108 -11.19 10.71 -14.99
C PHE A 108 -12.51 11.25 -15.49
N ASN A 109 -12.63 11.46 -16.79
CA ASN A 109 -13.89 11.83 -17.43
C ASN A 109 -14.43 10.66 -18.27
N THR A 110 -15.69 10.75 -18.64
CA THR A 110 -16.32 9.87 -19.62
C THR A 110 -17.00 10.70 -20.70
N THR A 111 -17.35 10.04 -21.82
CA THR A 111 -18.28 10.60 -22.81
C THR A 111 -19.76 10.41 -22.46
N GLN A 112 -20.06 9.59 -21.44
CA GLN A 112 -21.42 9.17 -21.11
C GLN A 112 -22.13 10.22 -20.25
N ILE A 113 -23.34 10.61 -20.66
CA ILE A 113 -24.17 11.60 -19.97
C ILE A 113 -24.94 10.93 -18.83
N CYS A 114 -24.86 11.51 -17.64
CA CYS A 114 -25.47 11.02 -16.41
C CYS A 114 -26.77 11.76 -16.03
N SER A 115 -26.96 12.98 -16.55
CA SER A 115 -28.08 13.84 -16.20
C SER A 115 -28.56 14.65 -17.40
N LYS A 116 -29.82 15.10 -17.35
CA LYS A 116 -30.44 15.88 -18.44
C LYS A 116 -29.78 17.26 -18.67
N ARG A 117 -28.88 17.70 -17.79
CA ARG A 117 -28.13 18.96 -17.89
C ARG A 117 -26.80 18.82 -18.65
N SER A 118 -26.62 17.72 -19.39
CA SER A 118 -25.39 17.43 -20.16
C SER A 118 -24.14 17.26 -19.29
N HIS A 119 -24.30 16.89 -18.02
CA HIS A 119 -23.17 16.45 -17.20
C HIS A 119 -22.75 15.05 -17.63
N THR A 120 -21.46 14.78 -17.63
CA THR A 120 -20.90 13.44 -17.87
C THR A 120 -20.48 12.81 -16.56
N TRP A 121 -20.32 11.49 -16.54
CA TRP A 121 -19.73 10.82 -15.38
C TRP A 121 -18.26 11.18 -15.24
N GLN A 122 -17.85 11.48 -14.00
CA GLN A 122 -16.50 11.86 -13.64
C GLN A 122 -16.08 11.17 -12.34
N SER A 123 -14.78 10.97 -12.17
CA SER A 123 -14.22 10.47 -10.92
C SER A 123 -12.93 11.18 -10.56
N ASN A 124 -12.75 11.47 -9.28
CA ASN A 124 -11.58 12.12 -8.72
C ASN A 124 -10.93 11.20 -7.69
N ILE A 125 -9.65 10.90 -7.86
CA ILE A 125 -8.87 10.13 -6.90
C ILE A 125 -7.79 11.05 -6.33
N HIS A 126 -7.94 11.43 -5.07
CA HIS A 126 -6.96 12.21 -4.35
C HIS A 126 -6.01 11.31 -3.57
N PHE A 127 -4.72 11.45 -3.85
CA PHE A 127 -3.65 10.66 -3.26
C PHE A 127 -3.08 11.35 -2.03
N TYR A 128 -2.79 10.56 -1.01
CA TYR A 128 -2.12 11.01 0.20
C TYR A 128 -0.94 10.09 0.51
N CYS A 129 0.12 10.66 1.07
CA CYS A 129 1.26 9.85 1.51
C CYS A 129 0.82 8.86 2.60
N GLY A 130 1.03 7.57 2.32
CA GLY A 130 0.81 6.43 3.21
C GLY A 130 2.09 5.66 3.48
N LYS A 131 2.02 4.64 4.36
CA LYS A 131 3.18 3.77 4.66
C LYS A 131 3.16 2.45 3.88
N THR A 132 1.99 2.07 3.39
CA THR A 132 1.71 0.83 2.64
C THR A 132 1.22 1.18 1.23
N LEU A 133 1.04 0.17 0.38
CA LEU A 133 0.44 0.33 -0.95
C LEU A 133 -1.00 0.86 -0.82
N GLY A 134 -1.66 0.48 0.27
CA GLY A 134 -2.98 0.97 0.64
C GLY A 134 -4.05 0.44 -0.30
N SER A 135 -5.14 1.20 -0.41
CA SER A 135 -6.22 0.94 -1.37
C SER A 135 -7.08 2.20 -1.52
N PRO A 136 -7.82 2.35 -2.62
CA PRO A 136 -8.79 3.42 -2.76
C PRO A 136 -9.95 3.26 -1.77
N GLU A 137 -10.41 4.37 -1.21
CA GLU A 137 -11.59 4.47 -0.37
C GLU A 137 -12.59 5.44 -1.00
N PHE A 138 -13.85 5.04 -1.07
CA PHE A 138 -14.91 5.95 -1.48
C PHE A 138 -15.14 7.01 -0.40
N VAL A 139 -15.24 8.27 -0.81
CA VAL A 139 -15.54 9.40 0.08
C VAL A 139 -17.01 9.78 -0.03
N THR A 140 -17.42 10.13 -1.24
CA THR A 140 -18.75 10.65 -1.54
C THR A 140 -18.95 10.65 -3.05
N SER A 141 -20.21 10.71 -3.46
CA SER A 141 -20.61 11.06 -4.82
C SER A 141 -21.53 12.27 -4.76
N PHE A 142 -21.44 13.16 -5.74
CA PHE A 142 -22.35 14.28 -5.87
C PHE A 142 -22.65 14.51 -7.35
N GLU A 143 -23.95 14.55 -7.67
CA GLU A 143 -24.45 14.51 -9.04
C GLU A 143 -23.83 13.35 -9.83
N CYS A 144 -22.83 13.64 -10.65
CA CYS A 144 -22.18 12.69 -11.55
C CYS A 144 -20.69 12.50 -11.28
N VAL A 145 -20.23 13.01 -10.14
CA VAL A 145 -18.82 13.01 -9.76
C VAL A 145 -18.62 12.10 -8.56
N HIS A 146 -17.73 11.13 -8.69
CA HIS A 146 -17.37 10.19 -7.63
C HIS A 146 -16.00 10.57 -7.06
N TYR A 147 -15.89 10.64 -5.74
CA TYR A 147 -14.67 11.05 -5.06
C TYR A 147 -14.09 9.89 -4.26
N PHE A 148 -12.81 9.65 -4.45
CA PHE A 148 -12.03 8.63 -3.76
C PHE A 148 -10.79 9.24 -3.13
N GLU A 149 -10.36 8.68 -2.00
CA GLU A 149 -9.03 8.93 -1.44
C GLU A 149 -8.18 7.67 -1.56
N TRP A 150 -6.88 7.84 -1.78
CA TRP A 150 -5.93 6.74 -1.75
C TRP A 150 -4.68 7.12 -0.96
N ARG A 151 -4.55 6.54 0.23
CA ARG A 151 -3.33 6.65 1.04
C ARG A 151 -2.33 5.59 0.60
N THR A 152 -1.25 5.99 -0.07
CA THR A 152 -0.24 5.08 -0.63
C THR A 152 1.17 5.63 -0.47
N PHE A 153 2.17 4.76 -0.32
CA PHE A 153 3.56 5.21 -0.24
C PHE A 153 4.05 5.84 -1.56
N HIS A 154 3.43 5.54 -2.71
CA HIS A 154 3.78 6.17 -3.98
C HIS A 154 3.54 7.68 -3.98
N ALA A 155 2.62 8.17 -3.14
CA ALA A 155 2.31 9.60 -3.00
C ALA A 155 3.32 10.36 -2.11
N CYS A 156 4.32 9.69 -1.54
CA CYS A 156 5.30 10.29 -0.65
C CYS A 156 6.50 10.87 -1.40
N LYS A 157 6.89 12.12 -1.11
CA LYS A 157 8.03 12.82 -1.75
C LYS A 157 9.41 12.18 -1.53
N LYS A 158 9.50 11.23 -0.59
CA LYS A 158 10.74 10.51 -0.30
C LYS A 158 10.43 9.04 -0.52
N ASN A 159 11.28 8.37 -1.28
CA ASN A 159 11.30 6.93 -1.54
C ASN A 159 11.62 6.10 -0.28
N LEU A 160 11.05 6.45 0.87
CA LEU A 160 11.29 5.83 2.17
C LEU A 160 10.76 4.39 2.24
N PHE A 161 9.90 3.99 1.29
CA PHE A 161 9.18 2.72 1.31
C PHE A 161 9.20 1.97 -0.03
N THR A 162 9.89 2.45 -1.06
CA THR A 162 9.77 1.98 -2.45
C THR A 162 10.54 0.70 -2.78
N SER A 163 11.34 0.17 -1.86
CA SER A 163 12.04 -1.12 -2.03
C SER A 163 11.21 -2.33 -1.57
N ALA A 164 9.95 -2.11 -1.20
CA ALA A 164 9.09 -3.17 -0.72
C ALA A 164 8.27 -3.80 -1.85
N LYS A 165 8.36 -5.13 -2.01
CA LYS A 165 7.40 -5.90 -2.81
C LYS A 165 6.14 -6.03 -1.96
N GLU A 166 5.07 -5.37 -2.37
CA GLU A 166 3.78 -5.39 -1.68
C GLU A 166 2.64 -5.70 -2.64
N VAL A 167 1.69 -6.51 -2.18
CA VAL A 167 0.45 -6.82 -2.90
C VAL A 167 -0.75 -6.17 -2.20
N PRO A 168 -1.88 -5.93 -2.90
CA PRO A 168 -3.13 -5.49 -2.27
C PRO A 168 -3.46 -6.30 -1.01
N CYS A 169 -3.60 -5.60 0.11
CA CYS A 169 -3.73 -6.23 1.43
C CYS A 169 -5.11 -6.03 2.05
N TYR A 170 -6.15 -6.23 1.24
CA TYR A 170 -7.53 -6.19 1.68
C TYR A 170 -8.36 -7.16 0.84
N ILE A 171 -9.57 -7.46 1.31
CA ILE A 171 -10.55 -8.23 0.54
C ILE A 171 -11.96 -7.81 0.96
N PHE A 172 -12.91 -7.84 0.02
CA PHE A 172 -14.32 -7.67 0.33
C PHE A 172 -14.97 -9.03 0.67
N ASP A 173 -15.74 -9.07 1.76
CA ASP A 173 -16.56 -10.25 2.07
C ASP A 173 -17.81 -10.32 1.17
N GLU A 174 -18.62 -11.36 1.34
CA GLU A 174 -19.86 -11.56 0.56
C GLU A 174 -20.90 -10.45 0.77
N LYS A 175 -20.77 -9.65 1.84
CA LYS A 175 -21.64 -8.51 2.16
C LYS A 175 -21.02 -7.18 1.71
N LEU A 176 -19.95 -7.22 0.92
CA LEU A 176 -19.14 -6.07 0.52
C LEU A 176 -18.59 -5.25 1.70
N LYS A 177 -18.37 -5.89 2.85
CA LYS A 177 -17.64 -5.24 3.94
C LYS A 177 -16.16 -5.52 3.75
N LYS A 178 -15.38 -4.43 3.64
CA LYS A 178 -13.93 -4.49 3.52
C LYS A 178 -13.30 -5.15 4.74
N ARG A 179 -12.38 -6.07 4.50
CA ARG A 179 -11.47 -6.67 5.48
C ARG A 179 -10.08 -6.18 5.13
N ASP A 180 -9.70 -5.09 5.79
CA ASP A 180 -8.42 -4.43 5.54
C ASP A 180 -7.34 -4.99 6.47
N LEU A 181 -6.29 -5.56 5.88
CA LEU A 181 -5.12 -6.09 6.59
C LEU A 181 -3.91 -5.15 6.48
N ASN A 182 -4.01 -4.00 5.82
CA ASN A 182 -2.95 -2.98 5.78
C ASN A 182 -2.38 -2.64 7.17
N PRO A 183 -3.19 -2.52 8.25
CA PRO A 183 -2.67 -2.25 9.59
C PRO A 183 -1.74 -3.34 10.16
N LEU A 184 -1.78 -4.56 9.62
CA LEU A 184 -0.91 -5.66 10.02
C LEU A 184 0.43 -5.66 9.28
N ILE A 185 0.60 -4.83 8.24
CA ILE A 185 1.87 -4.74 7.52
C ILE A 185 2.89 -4.05 8.44
N LYS A 186 3.99 -4.75 8.76
CA LYS A 186 5.13 -4.11 9.42
C LYS A 186 5.96 -3.39 8.37
N THR A 187 5.99 -2.06 8.44
CA THR A 187 6.83 -1.23 7.58
C THR A 187 8.29 -1.21 8.04
N SER A 188 8.54 -1.69 9.25
CA SER A 188 9.85 -1.88 9.86
C SER A 188 9.81 -3.10 10.78
N GLY A 189 10.83 -3.96 10.69
CA GLY A 189 10.89 -5.20 11.46
C GLY A 189 10.00 -6.30 10.86
N ARG A 190 9.71 -7.32 11.68
CA ARG A 190 9.05 -8.56 11.26
C ARG A 190 8.25 -9.17 12.40
N TYR A 191 7.36 -10.10 12.09
CA TYR A 191 6.72 -10.96 13.09
C TYR A 191 7.60 -12.19 13.29
N LEU A 192 7.90 -12.52 14.55
CA LEU A 192 8.40 -13.85 14.92
C LEU A 192 7.17 -14.73 15.18
N ILE A 193 7.14 -15.88 14.52
CA ILE A 193 6.15 -16.92 14.79
C ILE A 193 6.77 -17.84 15.81
N GLU A 194 6.19 -17.84 17.01
CA GLU A 194 6.56 -18.77 18.07
C GLU A 194 6.06 -20.16 17.68
N ASP A 195 6.98 -21.07 17.40
CA ASP A 195 6.71 -22.50 17.33
C ASP A 195 7.32 -23.21 18.55
N SER A 196 7.20 -24.54 18.59
CA SER A 196 7.72 -25.36 19.69
C SER A 196 9.19 -25.78 19.49
N ASP A 197 9.85 -25.34 18.43
CA ASP A 197 11.23 -25.72 18.09
C ASP A 197 12.18 -24.58 18.48
N ASP A 198 12.81 -24.69 19.65
CA ASP A 198 13.72 -23.66 20.18
C ASP A 198 14.95 -23.41 19.28
N ASP A 199 15.26 -24.33 18.35
CA ASP A 199 16.42 -24.25 17.46
C ASP A 199 16.12 -23.54 16.12
N SER A 200 14.86 -23.12 15.91
CA SER A 200 14.46 -22.45 14.68
C SER A 200 13.56 -21.24 14.92
N GLN A 201 13.65 -20.24 14.04
CA GLN A 201 12.88 -19.01 14.14
C GLN A 201 12.25 -18.69 12.79
N LEU A 202 10.92 -18.76 12.73
CA LEU A 202 10.16 -18.36 11.56
C LEU A 202 9.79 -16.88 11.64
N TYR A 203 10.26 -16.10 10.69
CA TYR A 203 9.91 -14.70 10.53
C TYR A 203 8.98 -14.50 9.35
N ILE A 204 7.97 -13.66 9.51
CA ILE A 204 7.07 -13.27 8.42
C ILE A 204 6.80 -11.77 8.41
N ASN A 205 6.32 -11.27 7.28
CA ASN A 205 5.55 -10.02 7.20
C ASN A 205 4.22 -10.30 6.49
N ILE A 206 3.29 -9.35 6.52
CA ILE A 206 1.95 -9.49 5.93
C ILE A 206 1.88 -8.68 4.63
N CYS A 207 1.46 -9.32 3.53
CA CYS A 207 1.28 -8.74 2.18
C CYS A 207 2.51 -8.03 1.57
N ARG A 208 3.63 -8.02 2.28
CA ARG A 208 4.88 -7.35 1.91
C ARG A 208 6.06 -8.26 2.24
N ASN A 209 7.20 -8.08 1.58
CA ASN A 209 8.47 -8.65 2.03
C ASN A 209 8.86 -8.16 3.44
N ILE A 210 9.75 -8.89 4.10
CA ILE A 210 10.30 -8.55 5.42
C ILE A 210 11.22 -7.32 5.32
N GLY A 211 11.95 -7.19 4.21
CA GLY A 211 12.91 -6.12 3.96
C GLY A 211 14.15 -6.19 4.86
N ARG A 212 15.06 -5.23 4.69
CA ARG A 212 16.30 -5.15 5.46
C ARG A 212 16.05 -4.39 6.76
N SER A 213 16.16 -5.04 7.92
CA SER A 213 16.13 -4.35 9.22
C SER A 213 17.54 -3.86 9.56
N SER A 214 17.68 -2.58 9.89
CA SER A 214 18.94 -2.01 10.37
C SER A 214 19.15 -2.37 11.84
N GLY A 215 20.16 -3.18 12.14
CA GLY A 215 20.50 -3.61 13.49
C GLY A 215 20.13 -5.08 13.71
N GLU A 216 21.18 -5.90 13.84
CA GLU A 216 21.15 -7.34 14.11
C GLU A 216 20.59 -8.22 12.97
N ILE A 217 21.55 -8.71 12.17
CA ILE A 217 21.47 -9.87 11.29
C ILE A 217 20.53 -9.69 10.07
N SER A 218 21.08 -9.16 8.97
CA SER A 218 20.46 -9.22 7.64
C SER A 218 20.57 -10.63 7.03
N SER A 219 20.09 -11.67 7.70
CA SER A 219 20.19 -13.03 7.16
C SER A 219 19.06 -13.36 6.18
N CYS A 220 17.85 -12.84 6.40
CA CYS A 220 16.73 -13.11 5.50
C CYS A 220 16.92 -12.42 4.13
N PRO A 221 16.69 -13.13 3.01
CA PRO A 221 16.77 -12.53 1.68
C PRO A 221 15.81 -11.35 1.52
N GLU A 222 16.24 -10.33 0.76
CA GLU A 222 15.56 -9.03 0.69
C GLU A 222 14.10 -9.12 0.23
N ASP A 223 13.81 -9.95 -0.77
CA ASP A 223 12.47 -10.14 -1.33
C ASP A 223 11.61 -11.17 -0.56
N SER A 224 12.17 -11.79 0.49
CA SER A 224 11.51 -12.84 1.26
C SER A 224 10.36 -12.26 2.10
N ALA A 225 9.18 -12.85 2.00
CA ALA A 225 8.01 -12.54 2.82
C ALA A 225 7.90 -13.44 4.05
N ALA A 226 8.51 -14.62 3.98
CA ALA A 226 8.68 -15.54 5.09
C ALA A 226 10.08 -16.17 5.05
N CYS A 227 10.74 -16.18 6.19
CA CYS A 227 12.14 -16.57 6.32
C CYS A 227 12.32 -17.46 7.54
N LEU A 228 12.97 -18.60 7.39
CA LEU A 228 13.35 -19.47 8.49
C LEU A 228 14.82 -19.22 8.85
N VAL A 229 15.10 -18.94 10.11
CA VAL A 229 16.46 -18.93 10.64
C VAL A 229 16.67 -20.20 11.45
N LYS A 230 17.62 -21.03 11.05
CA LYS A 230 17.98 -22.28 11.71
C LYS A 230 19.49 -22.46 11.72
N ASP A 231 20.07 -22.80 12.87
CA ASP A 231 21.51 -22.96 13.04
C ASP A 231 22.33 -21.75 12.54
N GLY A 232 21.81 -20.54 12.76
CA GLY A 232 22.43 -19.28 12.30
C GLY A 232 22.31 -18.99 10.78
N HIS A 233 21.72 -19.90 10.00
CA HIS A 233 21.48 -19.73 8.57
C HIS A 233 20.04 -19.31 8.30
N ALA A 234 19.83 -18.43 7.33
CA ALA A 234 18.49 -18.01 6.92
C ALA A 234 18.12 -18.59 5.56
N PHE A 235 16.87 -19.03 5.47
CA PHE A 235 16.29 -19.68 4.31
C PHE A 235 15.04 -18.92 3.90
N ASP A 236 14.95 -18.59 2.61
CA ASP A 236 13.75 -18.01 2.03
C ASP A 236 12.66 -19.08 1.91
N LEU A 237 11.46 -18.77 2.41
CA LEU A 237 10.29 -19.65 2.36
C LEU A 237 9.18 -19.14 1.43
N GLY A 238 9.38 -18.00 0.77
CA GLY A 238 8.48 -17.53 -0.28
C GLY A 238 8.31 -16.02 -0.35
N HIS A 239 7.74 -15.58 -1.47
CA HIS A 239 7.52 -14.18 -1.81
C HIS A 239 6.03 -13.84 -1.89
N THR A 240 5.71 -12.55 -1.82
CA THR A 240 4.34 -12.05 -1.98
C THR A 240 3.98 -11.95 -3.45
N LYS A 241 3.30 -12.96 -3.99
CA LYS A 241 2.78 -12.93 -5.38
C LYS A 241 1.28 -13.14 -5.46
N GLU A 242 0.75 -14.02 -4.62
CA GLU A 242 -0.69 -14.28 -4.56
C GLU A 242 -1.41 -13.19 -3.76
N LEU A 243 -2.59 -12.78 -4.24
CA LEU A 243 -3.49 -11.89 -3.51
C LEU A 243 -4.18 -12.64 -2.36
N LEU A 244 -4.68 -11.89 -1.39
CA LEU A 244 -5.48 -12.44 -0.29
C LEU A 244 -6.70 -13.18 -0.88
N LYS A 245 -6.93 -14.40 -0.41
CA LYS A 245 -8.05 -15.25 -0.85
C LYS A 245 -9.04 -15.43 0.29
N ARG A 246 -10.32 -15.42 -0.03
CA ARG A 246 -11.37 -15.83 0.91
C ARG A 246 -11.45 -17.35 0.90
N LEU A 247 -11.32 -17.97 2.07
CA LEU A 247 -11.58 -19.41 2.23
C LEU A 247 -13.06 -19.64 2.53
N ASP A 248 -13.60 -18.87 3.46
CA ASP A 248 -15.01 -18.84 3.82
C ASP A 248 -15.36 -17.48 4.45
N LYS A 249 -16.52 -17.40 5.10
CA LYS A 249 -17.09 -16.17 5.65
C LYS A 249 -16.14 -15.40 6.59
N ASP A 250 -15.37 -16.13 7.41
CA ASP A 250 -14.59 -15.54 8.51
C ASP A 250 -13.09 -15.86 8.43
N ARG A 251 -12.67 -16.61 7.40
CA ARG A 251 -11.28 -17.00 7.16
C ARG A 251 -10.75 -16.50 5.83
N PHE A 252 -9.59 -15.84 5.90
CA PHE A 252 -8.86 -15.33 4.74
C PHE A 252 -7.46 -15.93 4.71
N GLN A 253 -6.93 -16.20 3.53
CA GLN A 253 -5.67 -16.87 3.34
C GLN A 253 -4.72 -16.04 2.50
N LEU A 254 -3.48 -15.93 2.96
CA LEU A 254 -2.35 -15.41 2.21
C LEU A 254 -1.31 -16.51 2.06
N ARG A 255 -0.79 -16.70 0.85
CA ARG A 255 0.17 -17.76 0.53
C ARG A 255 1.45 -17.17 -0.06
N TYR A 256 2.58 -17.57 0.51
CA TYR A 256 3.93 -17.24 0.02
C TYR A 256 4.58 -18.48 -0.57
N SER A 257 5.20 -18.31 -1.74
CA SER A 257 5.92 -19.38 -2.45
C SER A 257 6.89 -18.77 -3.47
N ASN A 258 7.35 -19.59 -4.44
CA ASN A 258 8.23 -19.20 -5.54
C ASN A 258 9.68 -18.93 -5.12
N VAL A 259 10.19 -19.77 -4.22
CA VAL A 259 11.60 -19.75 -3.85
C VAL A 259 12.44 -20.33 -5.00
N LYS A 260 13.58 -19.70 -5.29
CA LYS A 260 14.51 -20.14 -6.36
C LYS A 260 15.39 -21.31 -5.94
N GLU A 261 15.80 -21.33 -4.67
CA GLU A 261 16.69 -22.32 -4.09
C GLU A 261 15.93 -23.10 -3.03
N ARG A 262 15.98 -24.43 -3.11
CA ARG A 262 15.32 -25.32 -2.16
C ARG A 262 16.35 -25.83 -1.15
N PRO A 263 16.21 -25.50 0.15
CA PRO A 263 17.06 -26.11 1.17
C PRO A 263 16.87 -27.63 1.24
N ASP A 264 17.96 -28.38 1.41
CA ASP A 264 17.96 -29.86 1.35
C ASP A 264 17.00 -30.53 2.34
N PHE A 265 16.76 -29.89 3.49
CA PHE A 265 15.84 -30.41 4.51
C PHE A 265 14.36 -30.40 4.09
N PHE A 266 14.00 -29.69 3.01
CA PHE A 266 12.68 -29.78 2.39
C PHE A 266 12.53 -30.95 1.40
N GLY A 267 13.61 -31.69 1.12
CA GLY A 267 13.61 -32.82 0.21
C GLY A 267 13.13 -32.45 -1.19
N SER A 268 12.02 -33.05 -1.63
CA SER A 268 11.41 -32.79 -2.95
C SER A 268 10.34 -31.70 -2.96
N HIS A 269 10.00 -31.11 -1.80
CA HIS A 269 8.92 -30.14 -1.68
C HIS A 269 9.41 -28.70 -1.81
N ASP A 270 8.68 -27.88 -2.55
CA ASP A 270 8.95 -26.44 -2.58
C ASP A 270 8.40 -25.79 -1.31
N PRO A 271 9.20 -24.99 -0.60
CA PRO A 271 8.73 -24.29 0.59
C PRO A 271 7.60 -23.33 0.23
N ALA A 272 6.59 -23.32 1.09
CA ALA A 272 5.48 -22.39 1.02
C ALA A 272 4.94 -22.12 2.42
N VAL A 273 4.56 -20.87 2.67
CA VAL A 273 3.96 -20.44 3.92
C VAL A 273 2.53 -20.00 3.67
N THR A 274 1.59 -20.56 4.42
CA THR A 274 0.17 -20.23 4.30
C THR A 274 -0.31 -19.63 5.61
N ILE A 275 -0.68 -18.36 5.58
CA ILE A 275 -1.18 -17.62 6.73
C ILE A 275 -2.70 -17.57 6.62
N THR A 276 -3.39 -18.05 7.64
CA THR A 276 -4.86 -17.96 7.72
C THR A 276 -5.25 -16.94 8.78
N PHE A 277 -5.91 -15.87 8.35
CA PHE A 277 -6.49 -14.86 9.22
C PHE A 277 -7.89 -15.28 9.61
N ILE A 278 -8.17 -15.24 10.91
CA ILE A 278 -9.48 -15.56 11.47
C ILE A 278 -9.94 -14.34 12.26
N CYS A 279 -11.14 -13.84 11.98
CA CYS A 279 -11.74 -12.81 12.83
C CYS A 279 -12.13 -13.44 14.18
N PRO A 280 -11.56 -12.99 15.31
CA PRO A 280 -11.95 -13.53 16.60
C PRO A 280 -13.41 -13.17 16.90
N GLU A 281 -14.21 -14.14 17.31
CA GLU A 281 -15.60 -13.90 17.72
C GLU A 281 -15.61 -13.20 19.09
N GLY A 282 -16.28 -12.04 19.19
CA GLY A 282 -16.70 -11.44 20.47
C GLY A 282 -15.64 -10.80 21.37
N ARG A 283 -15.00 -9.72 20.94
CA ARG A 283 -14.35 -8.76 21.86
C ARG A 283 -14.99 -7.39 21.80
#